data_AF-A0A3M1P0K1-F1
#
_entry.id   AF-A0A3M1P0K1-F1
#
_cell.length_a   1.000
_cell.length_b   1.000
_cell.length_c   1.000
_cell.angle_alpha   90.00
_cell.angle_beta   90.00
_cell.angle_gamma   90.00
#
_symmetry.space_group_name_H-M   'P 1'
#
loop_
_entity.id
_entity.type
_entity.pdbx_description
1 polymer ?
#
loop_
_entity_poly.entity_id
_entity_poly.type
_entity_poly.pdbx_seq_one_letter_code
_entity_poly.pdbx_strand_id
1 'polypeptide(L)'
;GNAISDLVEFPAVGAEGASFALKPFLDADQLGPVPPPVVDNVVIAATNSIWLKKGVEVQSGHVGVNNISTTPILDAASGADLSVGVNSFVAQGFGIAANSIVIKSGAQIAGDAYYNSLSNSGTIQGLQFSQLPMPVYPSMPPFETAPAGTNNINVPANTSQILPPGNYKNVIVNDGATLTFTGGEYNINKLTAKTNSQLLFDTFSKIRIADKLKTQTGVTVGPSLNSTEDACGIVFYIAGTNGVNGGVLETPVASQIGTNNTIAANIYAPNGTIWLKSNTNATGAFIGRDVLAGQFTKLNVDSRFEFPVPAFLKLKNGDGTPLASNQVPTTFTLEQNFPNPFNPSTTIRYHLAEASSVTLDVYNMRGQKVRTLVSDFKEAGTYSVIWDAKDNFGSKVASGVYVYQLKAGQSILTKKMVLLK
;
A
#
# COMPACT_ATOMS: atom_id res chain seq x y z
N GLY A 1 -59.22 -19.81 -50.64
CA GLY A 1 -59.09 -18.36 -50.41
C GLY A 1 -60.36 -17.86 -49.76
N ASN A 2 -60.26 -16.78 -48.98
CA ASN A 2 -61.35 -15.94 -48.42
C ASN A 2 -62.37 -16.64 -47.49
N ALA A 3 -63.00 -15.96 -46.53
CA ALA A 3 -62.62 -14.75 -45.77
C ALA A 3 -63.54 -14.62 -44.54
N ILE A 4 -62.95 -14.26 -43.39
CA ILE A 4 -63.34 -13.20 -42.44
C ILE A 4 -64.85 -12.92 -42.22
N SER A 5 -65.30 -13.00 -40.95
CA SER A 5 -66.19 -12.08 -40.19
C SER A 5 -66.77 -12.82 -38.96
N ASP A 6 -67.08 -12.26 -37.78
CA ASP A 6 -66.93 -10.93 -37.14
C ASP A 6 -67.27 -11.12 -35.61
N LEU A 7 -66.95 -10.30 -34.60
CA LEU A 7 -66.14 -9.09 -34.35
C LEU A 7 -65.89 -8.96 -32.81
N VAL A 8 -64.73 -8.43 -32.37
CA VAL A 8 -64.53 -7.44 -31.26
C VAL A 8 -64.92 -7.78 -29.79
N GLU A 9 -64.21 -7.40 -28.72
CA GLU A 9 -62.83 -6.95 -28.41
C GLU A 9 -62.68 -6.92 -26.86
N PHE A 10 -61.44 -6.95 -26.34
CA PHE A 10 -60.97 -6.08 -25.24
C PHE A 10 -59.42 -6.00 -25.27
N PRO A 11 -58.79 -4.92 -24.79
CA PRO A 11 -57.46 -4.51 -25.27
C PRO A 11 -56.28 -5.26 -24.66
N ALA A 12 -55.19 -5.32 -25.43
CA ALA A 12 -53.94 -5.94 -25.03
C ALA A 12 -53.05 -5.02 -24.17
N VAL A 13 -52.37 -5.61 -23.19
CA VAL A 13 -51.07 -5.13 -22.69
C VAL A 13 -50.10 -6.30 -22.83
N GLY A 14 -49.08 -6.13 -23.67
CA GLY A 14 -48.16 -7.20 -24.04
C GLY A 14 -47.21 -7.58 -22.89
N ALA A 15 -46.92 -8.87 -22.78
CA ALA A 15 -45.84 -9.36 -21.94
C ALA A 15 -44.50 -9.21 -22.66
N GLU A 16 -43.73 -8.16 -22.35
CA GLU A 16 -42.31 -8.13 -22.68
C GLU A 16 -41.49 -8.72 -21.52
N GLY A 17 -40.76 -9.80 -21.82
CA GLY A 17 -39.75 -10.32 -20.92
C GLY A 17 -38.58 -9.34 -20.83
N ALA A 18 -38.17 -9.01 -19.60
CA ALA A 18 -37.01 -8.15 -19.38
C ALA A 18 -35.73 -8.80 -19.92
N SER A 19 -35.33 -8.40 -21.13
CA SER A 19 -34.01 -8.68 -21.68
C SER A 19 -32.96 -8.03 -20.78
N PHE A 20 -32.10 -8.85 -20.16
CA PHE A 20 -30.92 -8.33 -19.49
C PHE A 20 -29.96 -7.79 -20.55
N ALA A 21 -30.02 -6.49 -20.79
CA ALA A 21 -29.10 -5.80 -21.68
C ALA A 21 -27.66 -6.06 -21.21
N LEU A 22 -26.91 -6.82 -22.00
CA LEU A 22 -25.46 -6.85 -21.92
C LEU A 22 -24.97 -5.41 -22.01
N LYS A 23 -24.17 -4.96 -21.03
CA LYS A 23 -23.41 -3.71 -21.20
C LYS A 23 -22.62 -3.84 -22.51
N PRO A 24 -22.62 -2.82 -23.39
CA PRO A 24 -21.84 -2.89 -24.61
C PRO A 24 -20.37 -3.07 -24.23
N PHE A 25 -19.72 -4.04 -24.87
CA PHE A 25 -18.27 -4.03 -24.96
C PHE A 25 -17.88 -2.71 -25.65
N LEU A 26 -16.98 -1.93 -25.03
CA LEU A 26 -16.31 -0.88 -25.80
C LEU A 26 -15.34 -1.58 -26.75
N ASP A 27 -15.41 -1.24 -28.03
CA ASP A 27 -14.43 -1.70 -29.02
C ASP A 27 -13.02 -1.26 -28.61
N ALA A 28 -12.07 -2.20 -28.70
CA ALA A 28 -10.70 -1.99 -28.23
C ALA A 28 -9.99 -0.81 -28.94
N ASP A 29 -10.39 -0.51 -30.18
CA ASP A 29 -9.82 0.58 -31.00
C ASP A 29 -10.28 1.99 -30.59
N GLN A 30 -11.20 2.13 -29.63
CA GLN A 30 -11.63 3.43 -29.09
C GLN A 30 -10.95 3.79 -27.75
N LEU A 31 -10.18 2.87 -27.17
CA LEU A 31 -9.36 3.17 -26.00
C LEU A 31 -8.02 3.76 -26.46
N GLY A 32 -7.79 5.03 -26.14
CA GLY A 32 -6.43 5.59 -26.12
C GLY A 32 -5.51 4.78 -25.19
N PRO A 33 -4.18 4.99 -25.24
CA PRO A 33 -3.22 4.17 -24.52
C PRO A 33 -3.63 3.98 -23.06
N VAL A 34 -3.80 2.72 -22.65
CA VAL A 34 -4.30 2.33 -21.34
C VAL A 34 -3.58 3.15 -20.27
N PRO A 35 -4.28 3.98 -19.48
CA PRO A 35 -3.63 4.68 -18.39
C PRO A 35 -3.08 3.62 -17.44
N PRO A 36 -1.76 3.61 -17.17
CA PRO A 36 -1.19 2.74 -16.15
C PRO A 36 -1.94 2.93 -14.83
N PRO A 37 -2.06 1.88 -14.00
CA PRO A 37 -2.73 1.97 -12.72
C PRO A 37 -2.21 3.19 -11.96
N VAL A 38 -3.09 3.91 -11.26
CA VAL A 38 -2.64 4.98 -10.34
C VAL A 38 -1.75 4.30 -9.29
N VAL A 39 -0.45 4.56 -9.37
CA VAL A 39 0.61 3.75 -8.73
C VAL A 39 0.83 4.07 -7.24
N ASP A 40 -0.07 4.84 -6.64
CA ASP A 40 -0.09 5.12 -5.21
C ASP A 40 -0.63 3.90 -4.43
N ASN A 41 -0.23 3.73 -3.16
CA ASN A 41 -0.67 2.63 -2.28
C ASN A 41 -0.29 1.20 -2.74
N VAL A 42 0.99 0.96 -3.02
CA VAL A 42 1.52 -0.39 -3.29
C VAL A 42 1.78 -1.17 -2.00
N VAL A 43 1.29 -2.41 -1.90
CA VAL A 43 1.60 -3.34 -0.79
C VAL A 43 2.71 -4.32 -1.15
N ILE A 44 2.78 -4.76 -2.42
CA ILE A 44 3.88 -5.58 -2.93
C ILE A 44 4.32 -5.05 -4.29
N ALA A 45 5.63 -4.80 -4.43
CA ALA A 45 6.26 -4.62 -5.73
C ALA A 45 7.47 -5.54 -5.90
N ALA A 46 7.72 -6.01 -7.13
CA ALA A 46 8.94 -6.75 -7.44
C ALA A 46 9.53 -6.30 -8.79
N THR A 47 10.86 -6.29 -8.92
CA THR A 47 11.51 -6.02 -10.22
C THR A 47 11.67 -7.27 -11.09
N ASN A 48 11.52 -8.47 -10.54
CA ASN A 48 11.59 -9.74 -11.27
C ASN A 48 10.32 -10.60 -11.10
N SER A 49 9.96 -11.09 -9.90
CA SER A 49 8.78 -11.97 -9.78
C SER A 49 8.04 -11.92 -8.44
N ILE A 50 6.73 -12.17 -8.46
CA ILE A 50 5.87 -12.27 -7.26
C ILE A 50 5.17 -13.63 -7.26
N TRP A 51 5.21 -14.31 -6.11
CA TRP A 51 4.40 -15.49 -5.87
C TRP A 51 3.58 -15.34 -4.59
N LEU A 52 2.26 -15.23 -4.76
CA LEU A 52 1.29 -15.34 -3.67
C LEU A 52 0.90 -16.82 -3.56
N LYS A 53 1.22 -17.49 -2.44
CA LYS A 53 0.82 -18.89 -2.23
C LYS A 53 -0.65 -19.01 -1.85
N LYS A 54 -1.12 -20.25 -1.62
CA LYS A 54 -2.51 -20.57 -1.30
C LYS A 54 -3.06 -19.71 -0.16
N GLY A 55 -4.24 -19.12 -0.37
CA GLY A 55 -4.98 -18.40 0.67
C GLY A 55 -4.35 -17.09 1.13
N VAL A 56 -3.48 -16.46 0.33
CA VAL A 56 -2.99 -15.11 0.63
C VAL A 56 -4.15 -14.12 0.54
N GLU A 57 -4.29 -13.24 1.53
CA GLU A 57 -5.28 -12.17 1.55
C GLU A 57 -4.58 -10.81 1.40
N VAL A 58 -4.69 -10.18 0.23
CA VAL A 58 -4.37 -8.77 0.03
C VAL A 58 -5.61 -7.97 0.40
N GLN A 59 -5.63 -7.47 1.63
CA GLN A 59 -6.74 -6.71 2.21
C GLN A 59 -6.67 -5.23 1.83
N SER A 60 -5.46 -4.71 1.59
CA SER A 60 -5.26 -3.40 0.99
C SER A 60 -3.93 -3.26 0.25
N GLY A 61 -3.92 -2.40 -0.77
CA GLY A 61 -2.78 -2.02 -1.60
C GLY A 61 -2.56 -2.85 -2.87
N HIS A 62 -1.93 -2.23 -3.88
CA HIS A 62 -1.67 -2.82 -5.19
C HIS A 62 -0.52 -3.85 -5.17
N VAL A 63 -0.57 -4.82 -6.09
CA VAL A 63 0.47 -5.85 -6.30
C VAL A 63 1.03 -5.74 -7.71
N GLY A 64 2.32 -5.40 -7.86
CA GLY A 64 2.92 -5.08 -9.15
C GLY A 64 4.28 -5.75 -9.44
N VAL A 65 4.44 -6.43 -10.56
CA VAL A 65 5.76 -6.79 -11.11
C VAL A 65 6.17 -5.74 -12.12
N ASN A 66 7.28 -5.05 -11.86
CA ASN A 66 7.68 -3.85 -12.57
C ASN A 66 8.15 -4.11 -14.00
N ASN A 67 8.94 -5.16 -14.21
CA ASN A 67 9.63 -5.43 -15.46
C ASN A 67 9.11 -6.73 -16.09
N ILE A 68 9.50 -6.98 -17.35
CA ILE A 68 9.41 -8.31 -17.94
C ILE A 68 10.42 -9.20 -17.21
N SER A 69 9.96 -10.29 -16.60
CA SER A 69 10.81 -11.17 -15.79
C SER A 69 11.89 -11.88 -16.64
N THR A 70 13.05 -12.12 -16.03
CA THR A 70 14.07 -13.01 -16.59
C THR A 70 14.07 -14.32 -15.81
N THR A 71 14.22 -15.46 -16.49
CA THR A 71 14.33 -16.74 -15.80
C THR A 71 15.67 -16.83 -15.06
N PRO A 72 15.72 -17.39 -13.83
CA PRO A 72 14.63 -18.02 -13.09
C PRO A 72 13.66 -17.04 -12.40
N ILE A 73 12.43 -17.51 -12.17
CA ILE A 73 11.37 -16.83 -11.40
C ILE A 73 10.90 -17.69 -10.22
N LEU A 74 10.18 -17.10 -9.26
CA LEU A 74 9.73 -17.79 -8.04
C LEU A 74 8.81 -19.00 -8.28
N ASP A 75 7.79 -18.86 -9.14
CA ASP A 75 6.87 -19.95 -9.52
C ASP A 75 7.23 -20.49 -10.91
N ALA A 76 8.41 -21.12 -11.02
CA ALA A 76 8.92 -21.66 -12.27
C ALA A 76 7.95 -22.66 -12.96
N ALA A 77 7.03 -23.27 -12.21
CA ALA A 77 6.00 -24.16 -12.75
C ALA A 77 4.82 -23.42 -13.41
N SER A 78 4.53 -22.17 -13.00
CA SER A 78 3.55 -21.32 -13.68
C SER A 78 4.12 -20.61 -14.90
N GLY A 79 5.43 -20.37 -14.92
CA GLY A 79 6.11 -19.59 -15.97
C GLY A 79 5.77 -18.10 -15.94
N ALA A 80 5.05 -17.61 -14.91
CA ALA A 80 4.49 -16.27 -14.87
C ALA A 80 5.16 -15.34 -13.86
N ASP A 81 5.32 -14.08 -14.26
CA ASP A 81 5.91 -12.97 -13.51
C ASP A 81 5.19 -12.79 -12.16
N LEU A 82 3.84 -12.80 -12.19
CA LEU A 82 2.96 -12.81 -11.03
C LEU A 82 2.12 -14.10 -10.98
N SER A 83 2.29 -14.87 -9.91
CA SER A 83 1.47 -16.06 -9.63
C SER A 83 0.56 -15.82 -8.41
N VAL A 84 -0.75 -15.81 -8.64
CA VAL A 84 -1.79 -15.73 -7.61
C VAL A 84 -2.30 -17.13 -7.26
N GLY A 85 -1.97 -17.58 -6.05
CA GLY A 85 -2.23 -18.93 -5.56
C GLY A 85 -3.70 -19.27 -5.34
N VAL A 86 -3.96 -20.58 -5.18
CA VAL A 86 -5.30 -21.15 -4.97
C VAL A 86 -6.00 -20.50 -3.78
N ASN A 87 -7.27 -20.12 -3.95
CA ASN A 87 -8.11 -19.47 -2.93
C ASN A 87 -7.51 -18.17 -2.34
N SER A 88 -6.60 -17.49 -3.04
CA SER A 88 -6.08 -16.18 -2.62
C SER A 88 -7.05 -15.05 -3.01
N PHE A 89 -7.04 -13.96 -2.26
CA PHE A 89 -7.96 -12.83 -2.40
C PHE A 89 -7.20 -11.51 -2.56
N VAL A 90 -7.68 -10.64 -3.44
CA VAL A 90 -7.26 -9.23 -3.53
C VAL A 90 -8.51 -8.36 -3.41
N ALA A 91 -8.52 -7.44 -2.45
CA ALA A 91 -9.68 -6.64 -2.09
C ALA A 91 -10.09 -5.62 -3.16
N GLN A 92 -11.35 -5.18 -3.09
CA GLN A 92 -11.91 -4.20 -4.01
C GLN A 92 -11.16 -2.86 -3.89
N GLY A 93 -10.97 -2.18 -5.03
CA GLY A 93 -10.19 -0.94 -5.11
C GLY A 93 -8.68 -1.15 -5.27
N PHE A 94 -8.19 -2.39 -5.16
CA PHE A 94 -6.77 -2.71 -5.31
C PHE A 94 -6.56 -3.71 -6.46
N GLY A 95 -5.69 -3.34 -7.39
CA GLY A 95 -5.44 -4.08 -8.61
C GLY A 95 -4.13 -4.87 -8.62
N ILE A 96 -4.01 -5.76 -9.60
CA ILE A 96 -2.79 -6.52 -9.90
C ILE A 96 -2.20 -6.10 -11.26
N ALA A 97 -0.88 -5.99 -11.36
CA ALA A 97 -0.20 -5.61 -12.60
C ALA A 97 1.09 -6.42 -12.81
N ALA A 98 1.26 -7.06 -13.96
CA ALA A 98 2.52 -7.69 -14.37
C ALA A 98 2.48 -7.99 -15.88
N ASN A 99 3.63 -8.12 -16.53
CA ASN A 99 3.64 -8.51 -17.94
C ASN A 99 3.00 -9.89 -18.16
N SER A 100 3.26 -10.89 -17.31
CA SER A 100 2.54 -12.17 -17.31
C SER A 100 1.93 -12.52 -15.93
N ILE A 101 0.65 -12.93 -15.94
CA ILE A 101 -0.13 -13.25 -14.73
C ILE A 101 -0.70 -14.68 -14.85
N VAL A 102 -0.59 -15.46 -13.76
CA VAL A 102 -1.33 -16.70 -13.54
C VAL A 102 -2.23 -16.56 -12.32
N ILE A 103 -3.54 -16.78 -12.49
CA ILE A 103 -4.54 -16.81 -11.41
C ILE A 103 -5.03 -18.26 -11.26
N LYS A 104 -4.76 -18.87 -10.10
CA LYS A 104 -5.08 -20.29 -9.85
C LYS A 104 -6.51 -20.47 -9.32
N SER A 105 -6.98 -21.72 -9.31
CA SER A 105 -8.35 -22.10 -8.93
C SER A 105 -8.82 -21.46 -7.62
N GLY A 106 -10.06 -20.94 -7.63
CA GLY A 106 -10.69 -20.33 -6.46
C GLY A 106 -10.12 -18.98 -6.01
N ALA A 107 -9.06 -18.47 -6.65
CA ALA A 107 -8.56 -17.13 -6.37
C ALA A 107 -9.53 -16.05 -6.87
N GLN A 108 -9.62 -14.93 -6.14
CA GLN A 108 -10.56 -13.85 -6.39
C GLN A 108 -9.84 -12.49 -6.38
N ILE A 109 -9.85 -11.80 -7.52
CA ILE A 109 -9.37 -10.43 -7.66
C ILE A 109 -10.60 -9.52 -7.70
N ALA A 110 -10.88 -8.78 -6.62
CA ALA A 110 -12.04 -7.91 -6.54
C ALA A 110 -11.80 -6.51 -7.15
N GLY A 111 -10.53 -6.12 -7.35
CA GLY A 111 -10.13 -4.97 -8.16
C GLY A 111 -9.71 -5.34 -9.58
N ASP A 112 -8.99 -4.42 -10.22
CA ASP A 112 -8.63 -4.50 -11.64
C ASP A 112 -7.37 -5.35 -11.91
N ALA A 113 -7.21 -5.82 -13.14
CA ALA A 113 -6.03 -6.58 -13.58
C ALA A 113 -5.42 -5.99 -14.87
N TYR A 114 -4.10 -5.77 -14.85
CA TYR A 114 -3.33 -5.18 -15.96
C TYR A 114 -2.25 -6.17 -16.42
N TYR A 115 -2.23 -6.55 -17.70
CA TYR A 115 -1.32 -7.61 -18.17
C TYR A 115 -0.99 -7.58 -19.67
N ASN A 116 0.04 -8.33 -20.09
CA ASN A 116 0.27 -8.68 -21.50
C ASN A 116 -0.07 -10.15 -21.79
N SER A 117 0.08 -11.04 -20.80
CA SER A 117 -0.36 -12.44 -20.85
C SER A 117 -1.09 -12.80 -19.57
N LEU A 118 -2.24 -13.48 -19.69
CA LEU A 118 -3.05 -13.93 -18.56
C LEU A 118 -3.48 -15.39 -18.76
N SER A 119 -3.21 -16.23 -17.75
CA SER A 119 -3.82 -17.54 -17.61
C SER A 119 -4.67 -17.54 -16.33
N ASN A 120 -5.98 -17.72 -16.48
CA ASN A 120 -6.94 -17.53 -15.39
C ASN A 120 -7.80 -18.77 -15.16
N SER A 121 -7.79 -19.28 -13.93
CA SER A 121 -8.68 -20.33 -13.41
C SER A 121 -9.43 -19.89 -12.15
N GLY A 122 -9.33 -18.61 -11.78
CA GLY A 122 -10.05 -17.99 -10.66
C GLY A 122 -11.14 -17.03 -11.16
N THR A 123 -11.29 -15.89 -10.49
CA THR A 123 -12.26 -14.84 -10.85
C THR A 123 -11.61 -13.46 -10.75
N ILE A 124 -11.88 -12.60 -11.72
CA ILE A 124 -11.60 -11.17 -11.67
C ILE A 124 -12.95 -10.47 -11.71
N GLN A 125 -13.23 -9.58 -10.76
CA GLN A 125 -14.48 -8.82 -10.65
C GLN A 125 -14.33 -7.38 -11.17
N GLY A 126 -13.13 -6.81 -11.08
CA GLY A 126 -12.80 -5.51 -11.67
C GLY A 126 -12.57 -5.58 -13.17
N LEU A 127 -12.10 -4.47 -13.72
CA LEU A 127 -11.77 -4.33 -15.14
C LEU A 127 -10.47 -5.06 -15.48
N GLN A 128 -10.38 -5.50 -16.74
CA GLN A 128 -9.20 -6.16 -17.30
C GLN A 128 -8.63 -5.29 -18.41
N PHE A 129 -7.34 -5.00 -18.32
CA PHE A 129 -6.62 -4.15 -19.25
C PHE A 129 -5.43 -4.92 -19.84
N SER A 130 -5.35 -4.98 -21.16
CA SER A 130 -4.24 -5.61 -21.89
C SER A 130 -3.47 -4.60 -22.74
N GLN A 131 -2.29 -5.00 -23.25
CA GLN A 131 -1.26 -4.08 -23.79
C GLN A 131 -0.69 -3.15 -22.70
N LEU A 132 -0.39 -3.73 -21.52
CA LEU A 132 0.26 -3.04 -20.40
C LEU A 132 1.67 -2.55 -20.81
N PRO A 133 1.93 -1.22 -20.83
CA PRO A 133 3.27 -0.70 -21.03
C PRO A 133 4.21 -1.13 -19.90
N MET A 134 5.44 -1.47 -20.26
CA MET A 134 6.49 -1.85 -19.31
C MET A 134 7.63 -0.82 -19.34
N PRO A 135 8.23 -0.47 -18.18
CA PRO A 135 7.91 -0.96 -16.85
C PRO A 135 6.60 -0.37 -16.27
N VAL A 136 5.96 -1.10 -15.36
CA VAL A 136 4.70 -0.69 -14.70
C VAL A 136 4.88 0.60 -13.89
N TYR A 137 6.00 0.68 -13.17
CA TYR A 137 6.49 1.86 -12.47
C TYR A 137 7.72 2.40 -13.23
N PRO A 138 7.82 3.71 -13.53
CA PRO A 138 8.98 4.31 -14.22
C PRO A 138 10.31 4.01 -13.54
N SER A 139 10.28 4.00 -12.22
CA SER A 139 11.40 3.69 -11.36
C SER A 139 10.85 3.19 -10.03
N MET A 140 11.61 2.33 -9.37
CA MET A 140 11.33 1.96 -7.99
C MET A 140 11.63 3.15 -7.06
N PRO A 141 11.12 3.15 -5.81
CA PRO A 141 11.45 4.16 -4.81
C PRO A 141 12.97 4.23 -4.55
N PRO A 142 13.48 5.36 -4.00
CA PRO A 142 14.89 5.48 -3.61
C PRO A 142 15.30 4.40 -2.60
N PHE A 143 16.48 3.81 -2.81
CA PHE A 143 17.05 2.79 -1.93
C PHE A 143 18.23 3.36 -1.14
N GLU A 144 18.22 3.22 0.19
CA GLU A 144 19.26 3.75 1.07
C GLU A 144 20.18 2.66 1.61
N THR A 145 21.49 2.91 1.60
CA THR A 145 22.50 2.03 2.22
C THR A 145 23.54 2.83 2.99
N ALA A 146 24.18 2.17 3.95
CA ALA A 146 25.31 2.72 4.68
C ALA A 146 26.20 1.58 5.21
N PRO A 147 27.50 1.81 5.45
CA PRO A 147 28.38 0.80 6.05
C PRO A 147 27.90 0.35 7.42
N ALA A 148 27.92 -0.97 7.65
CA ALA A 148 27.66 -1.57 8.95
C ALA A 148 28.80 -1.29 9.96
N GLY A 149 28.48 -1.35 11.25
CA GLY A 149 29.48 -1.23 12.31
C GLY A 149 30.25 -2.53 12.59
N THR A 150 31.13 -2.47 13.58
CA THR A 150 31.96 -3.61 14.03
C THR A 150 31.41 -4.33 15.26
N ASN A 151 30.63 -3.63 16.11
CA ASN A 151 30.11 -4.13 17.37
C ASN A 151 28.89 -5.04 17.17
N ASN A 152 28.88 -6.21 17.82
CA ASN A 152 27.70 -7.09 17.84
C ASN A 152 26.75 -6.70 18.99
N ILE A 153 25.45 -6.84 18.76
CA ILE A 153 24.41 -6.77 19.79
C ILE A 153 23.82 -8.17 19.93
N ASN A 154 23.68 -8.65 21.17
CA ASN A 154 23.05 -9.93 21.47
C ASN A 154 22.14 -9.75 22.69
N VAL A 155 20.85 -9.54 22.44
CA VAL A 155 19.83 -9.39 23.48
C VAL A 155 19.53 -10.78 24.06
N PRO A 156 19.78 -11.04 25.36
CA PRO A 156 19.53 -12.36 25.97
C PRO A 156 18.05 -12.78 25.90
N ALA A 157 17.80 -14.09 25.92
CA ALA A 157 16.44 -14.64 25.84
C ALA A 157 15.55 -14.14 27.00
N ASN A 158 14.29 -13.81 26.70
CA ASN A 158 13.29 -13.27 27.63
C ASN A 158 13.71 -11.97 28.36
N THR A 159 14.65 -11.20 27.81
CA THR A 159 15.03 -9.87 28.36
C THR A 159 14.62 -8.74 27.41
N SER A 160 14.61 -7.51 27.91
CA SER A 160 14.41 -6.30 27.11
C SER A 160 15.70 -5.48 27.03
N GLN A 161 16.00 -4.94 25.86
CA GLN A 161 17.12 -4.02 25.65
C GLN A 161 16.70 -2.85 24.75
N ILE A 162 17.20 -1.65 25.06
CA ILE A 162 17.07 -0.47 24.22
C ILE A 162 18.31 -0.34 23.32
N LEU A 163 18.11 0.02 22.05
CA LEU A 163 19.15 0.28 21.07
C LEU A 163 19.00 1.71 20.52
N PRO A 164 19.96 2.62 20.76
CA PRO A 164 19.98 3.93 20.11
C PRO A 164 20.46 3.82 18.65
N PRO A 165 20.27 4.86 17.82
CA PRO A 165 20.87 4.96 16.49
C PRO A 165 22.36 4.67 16.45
N GLY A 166 22.81 4.07 15.34
CA GLY A 166 24.23 3.83 15.14
C GLY A 166 24.57 2.70 14.17
N ASN A 167 25.85 2.38 14.15
CA ASN A 167 26.45 1.39 13.25
C ASN A 167 26.74 0.10 14.04
N TYR A 168 26.13 -1.01 13.63
CA TYR A 168 26.24 -2.31 14.28
C TYR A 168 26.65 -3.39 13.28
N LYS A 169 27.31 -4.44 13.77
CA LYS A 169 27.66 -5.63 12.98
C LYS A 169 26.46 -6.56 12.94
N ASN A 170 26.45 -7.59 13.78
CA ASN A 170 25.32 -8.51 13.88
C ASN A 170 24.46 -8.13 15.09
N VAL A 171 23.16 -7.98 14.89
CA VAL A 171 22.16 -7.76 15.93
C VAL A 171 21.32 -9.03 16.05
N ILE A 172 21.41 -9.70 17.19
CA ILE A 172 20.70 -10.94 17.50
C ILE A 172 19.76 -10.67 18.68
N VAL A 173 18.47 -10.93 18.47
CA VAL A 173 17.44 -10.86 19.51
C VAL A 173 17.01 -12.30 19.79
N ASN A 174 17.33 -12.81 20.98
CA ASN A 174 17.10 -14.22 21.31
C ASN A 174 15.63 -14.52 21.67
N ASP A 175 15.31 -15.79 21.92
CA ASP A 175 13.93 -16.24 22.08
C ASP A 175 13.19 -15.48 23.20
N GLY A 176 11.96 -15.03 22.92
CA GLY A 176 11.14 -14.23 23.84
C GLY A 176 11.69 -12.83 24.19
N ALA A 177 12.83 -12.42 23.65
CA ALA A 177 13.47 -11.15 23.97
C ALA A 177 12.86 -9.97 23.20
N THR A 178 12.97 -8.77 23.76
CA THR A 178 12.48 -7.52 23.16
C THR A 178 13.64 -6.56 22.91
N LEU A 179 13.74 -6.06 21.67
CA LEU A 179 14.67 -4.99 21.30
C LEU A 179 13.86 -3.75 20.92
N THR A 180 14.05 -2.65 21.67
CA THR A 180 13.39 -1.38 21.40
C THR A 180 14.36 -0.41 20.74
N PHE A 181 14.00 0.10 19.57
CA PHE A 181 14.74 1.08 18.78
C PHE A 181 14.18 2.49 19.08
N THR A 182 15.02 3.42 19.51
CA THR A 182 14.57 4.76 20.00
C THR A 182 14.24 5.76 18.88
N GLY A 183 13.93 5.31 17.66
CA GLY A 183 13.91 6.17 16.47
C GLY A 183 15.30 6.44 15.89
N GLY A 184 15.38 6.90 14.63
CA GLY A 184 16.62 7.30 13.94
C GLY A 184 17.17 6.28 12.95
N GLU A 185 18.47 6.33 12.67
CA GLU A 185 19.13 5.52 11.64
C GLU A 185 20.01 4.41 12.22
N TYR A 186 19.84 3.19 11.71
CA TYR A 186 20.51 1.97 12.18
C TYR A 186 21.16 1.26 11.00
N ASN A 187 22.50 1.24 10.98
CA ASN A 187 23.26 0.64 9.88
C ASN A 187 23.86 -0.69 10.36
N ILE A 188 23.28 -1.80 9.92
CA ILE A 188 23.44 -3.16 10.49
C ILE A 188 24.01 -4.10 9.42
N ASN A 189 24.89 -5.04 9.75
CA ASN A 189 25.30 -6.10 8.81
C ASN A 189 24.23 -7.20 8.70
N LYS A 190 23.81 -7.76 9.84
CA LYS A 190 22.78 -8.80 9.94
C LYS A 190 21.83 -8.53 11.10
N LEU A 191 20.53 -8.63 10.86
CA LEU A 191 19.52 -8.61 11.91
C LEU A 191 18.85 -10.00 11.99
N THR A 192 18.88 -10.61 13.17
CA THR A 192 18.22 -11.91 13.43
C THR A 192 17.34 -11.84 14.68
N ALA A 193 16.04 -11.96 14.49
CA ALA A 193 15.05 -12.10 15.56
C ALA A 193 14.65 -13.58 15.71
N LYS A 194 14.85 -14.15 16.90
CA LYS A 194 14.53 -15.55 17.19
C LYS A 194 13.08 -15.75 17.68
N THR A 195 12.73 -16.94 18.14
CA THR A 195 11.33 -17.35 18.31
C THR A 195 10.61 -16.50 19.36
N ASN A 196 9.41 -16.03 19.04
CA ASN A 196 8.59 -15.16 19.90
C ASN A 196 9.28 -13.87 20.37
N SER A 197 10.33 -13.42 19.69
CA SER A 197 11.01 -12.15 20.00
C SER A 197 10.30 -10.94 19.39
N GLN A 198 10.61 -9.75 19.89
CA GLN A 198 9.96 -8.50 19.50
C GLN A 198 11.00 -7.46 19.05
N LEU A 199 10.72 -6.78 17.93
CA LEU A 199 11.44 -5.59 17.46
C LEU A 199 10.47 -4.41 17.51
N LEU A 200 10.62 -3.54 18.51
CA LEU A 200 9.71 -2.43 18.77
C LEU A 200 10.38 -1.09 18.42
N PHE A 201 9.61 -0.14 17.88
CA PHE A 201 10.14 1.16 17.44
C PHE A 201 9.37 2.30 18.12
N ASP A 202 10.07 3.19 18.81
CA ASP A 202 9.44 4.30 19.56
C ASP A 202 9.06 5.50 18.68
N THR A 203 9.73 5.66 17.53
CA THR A 203 9.41 6.69 16.52
C THR A 203 10.13 6.35 15.20
N PHE A 204 10.08 7.24 14.22
CA PHE A 204 10.52 7.03 12.84
C PHE A 204 11.93 6.41 12.76
N SER A 205 12.06 5.28 12.07
CA SER A 205 13.26 4.46 12.08
C SER A 205 13.63 3.94 10.69
N LYS A 206 14.88 4.18 10.28
CA LYS A 206 15.49 3.60 9.09
C LYS A 206 16.50 2.52 9.48
N ILE A 207 16.27 1.30 9.03
CA ILE A 207 17.10 0.14 9.34
C ILE A 207 17.78 -0.34 8.05
N ARG A 208 19.02 0.09 7.83
CA ARG A 208 19.82 -0.25 6.65
C ARG A 208 20.64 -1.50 6.93
N ILE A 209 20.26 -2.63 6.33
CA ILE A 209 20.84 -3.96 6.52
C ILE A 209 21.71 -4.33 5.32
N ALA A 210 23.01 -4.54 5.55
CA ALA A 210 23.97 -4.83 4.48
C ALA A 210 23.83 -6.24 3.87
N ASP A 211 23.51 -7.27 4.67
CA ASP A 211 23.50 -8.67 4.20
C ASP A 211 22.13 -9.37 4.35
N LYS A 212 21.63 -9.60 5.58
CA LYS A 212 20.42 -10.44 5.80
C LYS A 212 19.52 -9.93 6.93
N LEU A 213 18.22 -9.89 6.66
CA LEU A 213 17.16 -9.89 7.67
C LEU A 213 16.61 -11.31 7.83
N LYS A 214 16.51 -11.78 9.07
CA LYS A 214 15.91 -13.09 9.38
C LYS A 214 15.06 -13.03 10.64
N THR A 215 13.80 -13.45 10.54
CA THR A 215 12.98 -13.76 11.72
C THR A 215 12.69 -15.26 11.80
N GLN A 216 12.47 -15.77 13.01
CA GLN A 216 11.94 -17.11 13.28
C GLN A 216 10.42 -17.06 13.46
N THR A 217 9.80 -18.10 14.03
CA THR A 217 8.34 -18.13 14.24
C THR A 217 7.90 -17.17 15.34
N GLY A 218 6.68 -16.61 15.23
CA GLY A 218 6.07 -15.82 16.30
C GLY A 218 6.70 -14.44 16.55
N VAL A 219 7.56 -13.95 15.66
CA VAL A 219 8.21 -12.63 15.85
C VAL A 219 7.20 -11.51 15.57
N THR A 220 7.23 -10.50 16.44
CA THR A 220 6.53 -9.23 16.24
C THR A 220 7.53 -8.15 15.86
N VAL A 221 7.24 -7.41 14.79
CA VAL A 221 7.95 -6.20 14.37
C VAL A 221 6.92 -5.10 14.26
N GLY A 222 7.11 -3.95 14.91
CA GLY A 222 6.12 -2.88 14.85
C GLY A 222 6.38 -1.72 15.82
N PRO A 223 5.49 -0.72 15.86
CA PRO A 223 5.59 0.38 16.80
C PRO A 223 5.55 -0.11 18.26
N SER A 224 6.24 0.58 19.14
CA SER A 224 6.09 0.40 20.59
C SER A 224 4.73 0.96 21.05
N LEU A 225 4.28 0.55 22.24
CA LEU A 225 2.96 0.92 22.77
C LEU A 225 2.70 2.44 22.84
N ASN A 226 3.75 3.25 22.92
CA ASN A 226 3.69 4.71 23.02
C ASN A 226 4.29 5.41 21.78
N SER A 227 4.48 4.68 20.67
CA SER A 227 5.01 5.22 19.42
C SER A 227 4.12 6.33 18.85
N THR A 228 4.74 7.32 18.22
CA THR A 228 4.04 8.33 17.40
C THR A 228 3.83 7.89 15.95
N GLU A 229 4.46 6.79 15.55
CA GLU A 229 4.40 6.23 14.20
C GLU A 229 3.60 4.93 14.15
N ASP A 230 2.98 4.68 12.99
CA ASP A 230 2.46 3.36 12.56
C ASP A 230 3.53 2.60 11.73
N ALA A 231 3.12 1.63 10.89
CA ALA A 231 4.05 0.81 10.10
C ALA A 231 4.80 1.61 9.03
N CYS A 232 4.21 2.69 8.49
CA CYS A 232 4.84 3.62 7.58
C CYS A 232 6.10 4.30 8.15
N GLY A 233 6.21 4.43 9.48
CA GLY A 233 7.38 5.02 10.14
C GLY A 233 8.58 4.08 10.29
N ILE A 234 8.42 2.79 9.97
CA ILE A 234 9.44 1.75 10.18
C ILE A 234 9.89 1.22 8.82
N VAL A 235 11.10 1.54 8.39
CA VAL A 235 11.60 1.26 7.04
C VAL A 235 12.89 0.44 7.06
N PHE A 236 12.82 -0.81 6.60
CA PHE A 236 13.96 -1.68 6.39
C PHE A 236 14.47 -1.61 4.95
N TYR A 237 15.73 -1.18 4.77
CA TYR A 237 16.44 -1.27 3.50
C TYR A 237 17.44 -2.43 3.56
N ILE A 238 17.37 -3.40 2.66
CA ILE A 238 18.13 -4.66 2.74
C ILE A 238 18.94 -4.84 1.45
N ALA A 239 20.25 -4.61 1.53
CA ALA A 239 21.12 -4.56 0.37
C ALA A 239 21.60 -5.94 -0.13
N GLY A 240 21.54 -6.96 0.73
CA GLY A 240 22.09 -8.27 0.40
C GLY A 240 21.28 -9.07 -0.61
N THR A 241 21.93 -10.06 -1.20
CA THR A 241 21.41 -10.95 -2.23
C THR A 241 20.81 -12.24 -1.65
N ASN A 242 20.23 -13.10 -2.48
CA ASN A 242 19.99 -14.50 -2.09
C ASN A 242 21.30 -15.29 -2.09
N GLY A 243 21.50 -16.15 -1.10
CA GLY A 243 22.67 -17.03 -1.00
C GLY A 243 24.00 -16.26 -1.09
N VAL A 244 24.81 -16.61 -2.08
CA VAL A 244 26.08 -15.93 -2.38
C VAL A 244 26.03 -15.28 -3.76
N ASN A 245 25.46 -15.94 -4.76
CA ASN A 245 25.47 -15.47 -6.15
C ASN A 245 24.20 -14.70 -6.52
N GLY A 246 23.21 -14.63 -5.64
CA GLY A 246 21.95 -13.93 -5.88
C GLY A 246 20.89 -14.74 -6.63
N GLY A 247 21.09 -16.02 -6.92
CA GLY A 247 20.08 -16.82 -7.62
C GLY A 247 18.70 -16.80 -6.94
N VAL A 248 17.62 -16.76 -7.73
CA VAL A 248 16.24 -16.64 -7.19
C VAL A 248 15.88 -17.76 -6.22
N LEU A 249 16.41 -18.98 -6.44
CA LEU A 249 16.20 -20.14 -5.57
C LEU A 249 17.32 -20.36 -4.53
N GLU A 250 18.35 -19.51 -4.47
CA GLU A 250 19.41 -19.62 -3.47
C GLU A 250 18.91 -19.26 -2.07
N THR A 251 19.51 -19.87 -1.05
CA THR A 251 19.21 -19.58 0.37
C THR A 251 20.50 -19.33 1.15
N PRO A 252 20.47 -18.52 2.23
CA PRO A 252 19.33 -17.74 2.72
C PRO A 252 18.94 -16.59 1.77
N VAL A 253 17.64 -16.34 1.64
CA VAL A 253 17.13 -15.17 0.90
C VAL A 253 17.50 -13.87 1.61
N ALA A 254 17.50 -12.75 0.89
CA ALA A 254 17.84 -11.42 1.42
C ALA A 254 17.05 -11.04 2.69
N SER A 255 15.73 -11.25 2.64
CA SER A 255 14.83 -11.04 3.77
C SER A 255 13.94 -12.27 3.99
N GLN A 256 14.14 -12.98 5.09
CA GLN A 256 13.30 -14.12 5.47
C GLN A 256 12.49 -13.79 6.72
N ILE A 257 11.19 -13.55 6.54
CA ILE A 257 10.23 -13.50 7.64
C ILE A 257 9.71 -14.92 7.91
N GLY A 258 9.73 -15.32 9.18
CA GLY A 258 9.30 -16.63 9.67
C GLY A 258 7.79 -16.84 9.64
N THR A 259 7.35 -18.00 10.11
CA THR A 259 5.91 -18.35 10.18
C THR A 259 5.21 -17.66 11.33
N ASN A 260 3.90 -17.44 11.23
CA ASN A 260 3.08 -16.88 12.32
C ASN A 260 3.65 -15.54 12.85
N ASN A 261 4.20 -14.70 11.97
CA ASN A 261 4.80 -13.41 12.32
C ASN A 261 3.77 -12.29 12.24
N THR A 262 3.96 -11.23 13.03
CA THR A 262 3.24 -9.96 12.87
C THR A 262 4.25 -8.89 12.49
N ILE A 263 4.12 -8.31 11.30
CA ILE A 263 5.06 -7.32 10.74
C ILE A 263 4.30 -6.04 10.43
N ALA A 264 4.45 -5.01 11.25
CA ALA A 264 4.03 -3.64 10.99
C ALA A 264 5.27 -2.83 10.60
N ALA A 265 5.75 -3.00 9.36
CA ALA A 265 6.93 -2.34 8.82
C ALA A 265 7.00 -2.42 7.30
N ASN A 266 7.70 -1.45 6.71
CA ASN A 266 8.04 -1.41 5.29
C ASN A 266 9.38 -2.10 5.05
N ILE A 267 9.49 -2.92 4.00
CA ILE A 267 10.70 -3.69 3.68
C ILE A 267 11.03 -3.53 2.19
N TYR A 268 12.25 -3.07 1.90
CA TYR A 268 12.78 -2.94 0.55
C TYR A 268 14.09 -3.74 0.40
N ALA A 269 14.10 -4.75 -0.48
CA ALA A 269 15.24 -5.61 -0.77
C ALA A 269 15.49 -5.74 -2.30
N PRO A 270 16.06 -4.72 -2.97
CA PRO A 270 16.15 -4.65 -4.43
C PRO A 270 17.05 -5.72 -5.08
N ASN A 271 17.92 -6.36 -4.29
CA ASN A 271 18.94 -7.31 -4.78
C ASN A 271 18.59 -8.78 -4.51
N GLY A 272 17.43 -9.07 -3.92
CA GLY A 272 17.06 -10.44 -3.56
C GLY A 272 15.57 -10.60 -3.22
N THR A 273 15.25 -11.74 -2.62
CA THR A 273 13.88 -12.13 -2.32
C THR A 273 13.46 -11.68 -0.93
N ILE A 274 12.28 -11.07 -0.83
CA ILE A 274 11.52 -10.99 0.43
C ILE A 274 10.62 -12.22 0.50
N TRP A 275 10.82 -13.06 1.53
CA TRP A 275 9.98 -14.22 1.79
C TRP A 275 9.21 -14.02 3.09
N LEU A 276 7.91 -13.74 2.96
CA LEU A 276 6.95 -13.82 4.06
C LEU A 276 6.51 -15.27 4.19
N LYS A 277 6.89 -16.01 5.24
CA LYS A 277 6.41 -17.39 5.42
C LYS A 277 4.95 -17.43 5.89
N SER A 278 4.37 -18.62 5.88
CA SER A 278 2.95 -18.85 6.10
C SER A 278 2.42 -18.25 7.41
N ASN A 279 1.14 -17.85 7.38
CA ASN A 279 0.42 -17.21 8.49
C ASN A 279 1.07 -15.90 8.98
N THR A 280 1.82 -15.19 8.14
CA THR A 280 2.30 -13.84 8.49
C THR A 280 1.16 -12.83 8.34
N ASN A 281 0.92 -12.01 9.36
CA ASN A 281 0.10 -10.81 9.24
C ASN A 281 1.04 -9.61 9.01
N ALA A 282 0.90 -8.93 7.88
CA ALA A 282 1.84 -7.93 7.40
C ALA A 282 1.12 -6.63 7.02
N THR A 283 1.58 -5.52 7.58
CA THR A 283 1.13 -4.16 7.31
C THR A 283 2.34 -3.31 6.94
N GLY A 284 2.31 -2.71 5.75
CA GLY A 284 3.44 -2.01 5.14
C GLY A 284 3.60 -2.38 3.66
N ALA A 285 4.59 -1.80 2.98
CA ALA A 285 4.97 -2.19 1.62
C ALA A 285 6.19 -3.12 1.61
N PHE A 286 6.12 -4.16 0.76
CA PHE A 286 7.16 -5.17 0.59
C PHE A 286 7.69 -5.12 -0.85
N ILE A 287 8.82 -4.46 -1.04
CA ILE A 287 9.42 -4.17 -2.33
C ILE A 287 10.67 -5.04 -2.50
N GLY A 288 10.68 -5.97 -3.45
CA GLY A 288 11.81 -6.90 -3.65
C GLY A 288 12.42 -6.85 -5.04
N ARG A 289 13.50 -7.61 -5.25
CA ARG A 289 13.73 -8.20 -6.58
C ARG A 289 12.65 -9.24 -6.85
N ASP A 290 12.43 -10.12 -5.88
CA ASP A 290 11.31 -11.05 -5.86
C ASP A 290 10.56 -10.95 -4.54
N VAL A 291 9.24 -11.22 -4.53
CA VAL A 291 8.44 -11.29 -3.30
C VAL A 291 7.62 -12.57 -3.25
N LEU A 292 7.87 -13.39 -2.23
CA LEU A 292 7.18 -14.64 -1.97
C LEU A 292 6.29 -14.48 -0.73
N ALA A 293 4.98 -14.40 -0.92
CA ALA A 293 4.01 -14.49 0.17
C ALA A 293 3.61 -15.95 0.41
N GLY A 294 3.78 -16.41 1.66
CA GLY A 294 3.50 -17.76 2.13
C GLY A 294 2.00 -18.07 2.18
N GLN A 295 1.67 -19.29 2.58
CA GLN A 295 0.26 -19.68 2.66
C GLN A 295 -0.45 -18.90 3.77
N PHE A 296 -1.66 -18.41 3.53
CA PHE A 296 -2.46 -17.69 4.53
C PHE A 296 -1.79 -16.42 5.10
N THR A 297 -0.87 -15.82 4.34
CA THR A 297 -0.32 -14.50 4.67
C THR A 297 -1.36 -13.42 4.39
N LYS A 298 -1.56 -12.50 5.35
CA LYS A 298 -2.46 -11.34 5.24
C LYS A 298 -1.64 -10.07 5.03
N LEU A 299 -2.09 -9.20 4.13
CA LEU A 299 -1.35 -8.05 3.64
C LEU A 299 -2.22 -6.78 3.66
N ASN A 300 -1.73 -5.74 4.33
CA ASN A 300 -2.32 -4.40 4.34
C ASN A 300 -1.25 -3.36 3.97
N VAL A 301 -1.66 -2.28 3.31
CA VAL A 301 -0.74 -1.18 2.98
C VAL A 301 -0.74 -0.12 4.08
N ASP A 302 0.46 0.24 4.52
CA ASP A 302 0.75 1.44 5.29
C ASP A 302 2.18 1.87 4.96
N SER A 303 2.32 2.63 3.87
CA SER A 303 3.58 2.81 3.17
C SER A 303 4.01 4.27 3.14
N ARG A 304 5.32 4.49 3.34
CA ARG A 304 5.99 5.76 3.10
C ARG A 304 6.76 5.79 1.77
N PHE A 305 6.72 4.70 0.99
CA PHE A 305 7.38 4.67 -0.31
C PHE A 305 6.53 5.35 -1.38
N GLU A 306 7.02 6.50 -1.86
CA GLU A 306 6.48 7.19 -3.03
C GLU A 306 7.04 6.57 -4.31
N PHE A 307 6.16 6.13 -5.21
CA PHE A 307 6.52 5.64 -6.54
C PHE A 307 6.47 6.80 -7.55
N PRO A 308 7.58 7.13 -8.25
CA PRO A 308 7.57 8.24 -9.20
C PRO A 308 6.59 8.01 -10.36
N VAL A 309 5.71 8.99 -10.63
CA VAL A 309 4.72 8.93 -11.71
C VAL A 309 5.37 9.25 -13.08
N PRO A 310 5.08 8.48 -14.16
CA PRO A 310 5.76 8.66 -15.44
C PRO A 310 5.56 10.05 -16.04
N ALA A 311 6.62 10.63 -16.59
CA ALA A 311 6.55 11.96 -17.21
C ALA A 311 5.61 12.03 -18.42
N PHE A 312 5.32 10.91 -19.10
CA PHE A 312 4.36 10.85 -20.21
C PHE A 312 2.89 10.72 -19.75
N LEU A 313 2.63 10.33 -18.50
CA LEU A 313 1.30 10.47 -17.88
C LEU A 313 1.03 11.89 -17.38
N LYS A 314 2.05 12.75 -17.38
CA LYS A 314 1.87 14.20 -17.41
C LYS A 314 1.49 14.59 -18.84
N LEU A 315 0.30 14.12 -19.26
CA LEU A 315 -0.29 14.45 -20.55
C LEU A 315 -0.29 15.97 -20.72
N LYS A 316 -0.10 16.44 -21.95
CA LYS A 316 -0.28 17.85 -22.31
C LYS A 316 -1.50 17.98 -23.21
N ASN A 317 -2.31 19.00 -22.97
CA ASN A 317 -3.26 19.55 -23.93
C ASN A 317 -2.54 19.85 -25.26
N GLY A 318 -3.32 19.94 -26.35
CA GLY A 318 -2.80 20.32 -27.67
C GLY A 318 -2.21 21.75 -27.74
N ASP A 319 -2.34 22.55 -26.69
CA ASP A 319 -1.72 23.87 -26.51
C ASP A 319 -0.40 23.85 -25.70
N GLY A 320 0.02 22.67 -25.21
CA GLY A 320 1.22 22.48 -24.41
C GLY A 320 1.05 22.60 -22.89
N THR A 321 -0.16 22.90 -22.38
CA THR A 321 -0.46 22.96 -20.94
C THR A 321 -0.77 21.56 -20.36
N PRO A 322 -0.59 21.28 -19.05
CA PRO A 322 -0.80 19.93 -18.51
C PRO A 322 -2.29 19.51 -18.43
N LEU A 323 -2.61 18.34 -18.97
CA LEU A 323 -3.84 17.59 -18.68
C LEU A 323 -3.73 16.98 -17.27
N ALA A 324 -4.82 17.03 -16.49
CA ALA A 324 -4.75 16.85 -15.04
C ALA A 324 -4.49 15.41 -14.58
N SER A 325 -3.29 15.19 -14.03
CA SER A 325 -2.96 14.10 -13.09
C SER A 325 -1.78 14.54 -12.22
N ASN A 326 -1.95 14.54 -10.89
CA ASN A 326 -1.01 15.06 -9.88
C ASN A 326 -0.23 16.30 -10.33
N GLN A 327 -0.95 17.41 -10.53
CA GLN A 327 -0.32 18.70 -10.27
C GLN A 327 0.07 18.72 -8.79
N VAL A 328 1.34 19.04 -8.49
CA VAL A 328 1.63 19.79 -7.26
C VAL A 328 0.66 20.97 -7.28
N PRO A 329 -0.29 21.06 -6.33
CA PRO A 329 -1.41 21.97 -6.49
C PRO A 329 -0.91 23.39 -6.66
N THR A 330 -1.17 24.05 -7.80
CA THR A 330 -0.63 25.39 -8.07
C THR A 330 -1.16 26.47 -7.12
N THR A 331 -2.11 26.12 -6.26
CA THR A 331 -2.71 26.97 -5.24
C THR A 331 -2.86 26.24 -3.91
N PHE A 332 -2.54 26.93 -2.82
CA PHE A 332 -2.90 26.51 -1.47
C PHE A 332 -4.42 26.56 -1.32
N THR A 333 -5.08 25.42 -1.11
CA THR A 333 -6.55 25.33 -1.01
C THR A 333 -7.00 24.34 0.07
N LEU A 334 -8.21 24.58 0.59
CA LEU A 334 -8.86 23.76 1.62
C LEU A 334 -10.24 23.38 1.08
N GLU A 335 -10.49 22.08 0.88
CA GLU A 335 -11.76 21.61 0.31
C GLU A 335 -12.91 21.67 1.32
N GLN A 336 -14.14 21.58 0.82
CA GLN A 336 -15.29 21.33 1.68
C GLN A 336 -15.21 19.89 2.22
N ASN A 337 -15.39 19.74 3.53
CA ASN A 337 -15.41 18.42 4.16
C ASN A 337 -16.53 17.56 3.57
N PHE A 338 -16.28 16.25 3.43
CA PHE A 338 -17.27 15.31 2.91
C PHE A 338 -17.36 14.04 3.79
N PRO A 339 -18.56 13.58 4.17
CA PRO A 339 -19.86 14.25 3.96
C PRO A 339 -19.97 15.56 4.75
N ASN A 340 -20.91 16.43 4.36
CA ASN A 340 -21.32 17.61 5.12
C ASN A 340 -22.80 17.94 4.82
N PRO A 341 -23.73 17.85 5.78
CA PRO A 341 -23.51 17.45 7.18
C PRO A 341 -22.99 16.02 7.35
N PHE A 342 -22.42 15.72 8.52
CA PHE A 342 -21.75 14.44 8.79
C PHE A 342 -22.15 13.82 10.13
N ASN A 343 -21.99 12.50 10.27
CA ASN A 343 -22.24 11.75 11.51
C ASN A 343 -21.53 10.37 11.47
N PRO A 344 -20.64 10.03 12.43
CA PRO A 344 -19.87 10.90 13.31
C PRO A 344 -18.55 11.35 12.66
N SER A 345 -18.21 10.87 11.46
CA SER A 345 -16.93 11.15 10.79
C SER A 345 -17.08 11.93 9.49
N THR A 346 -16.08 12.74 9.17
CA THR A 346 -15.96 13.47 7.90
C THR A 346 -14.51 13.56 7.46
N THR A 347 -14.30 13.59 6.15
CA THR A 347 -12.97 13.73 5.54
C THR A 347 -12.75 15.17 5.12
N ILE A 348 -11.66 15.78 5.59
CA ILE A 348 -11.19 17.10 5.20
C ILE A 348 -10.00 16.91 4.27
N ARG A 349 -10.09 17.47 3.06
CA ARG A 349 -9.00 17.48 2.08
C ARG A 349 -8.42 18.87 1.93
N TYR A 350 -7.12 18.94 1.64
CA TYR A 350 -6.42 20.19 1.39
C TYR A 350 -5.21 19.98 0.48
N HIS A 351 -4.70 21.10 -0.03
CA HIS A 351 -3.70 21.16 -1.07
C HIS A 351 -2.64 22.19 -0.71
N LEU A 352 -1.37 21.82 -0.85
CA LEU A 352 -0.20 22.67 -0.59
C LEU A 352 0.56 22.90 -1.89
N ALA A 353 0.79 24.16 -2.24
CA ALA A 353 1.55 24.53 -3.45
C ALA A 353 3.07 24.46 -3.26
N GLU A 354 3.52 24.51 -2.01
CA GLU A 354 4.92 24.46 -1.62
C GLU A 354 5.05 23.75 -0.26
N ALA A 355 6.25 23.23 0.01
CA ALA A 355 6.56 22.57 1.26
C ALA A 355 6.46 23.58 2.43
N SER A 356 5.72 23.23 3.48
CA SER A 356 5.39 24.18 4.55
C SER A 356 5.04 23.49 5.87
N SER A 357 5.25 24.20 6.99
CA SER A 357 4.70 23.80 8.28
C SER A 357 3.18 24.01 8.28
N VAL A 358 2.44 22.91 8.41
CA VAL A 358 0.98 22.88 8.33
C VAL A 358 0.35 22.61 9.69
N THR A 359 -0.66 23.40 10.02
CA THR A 359 -1.59 23.13 11.13
C THR A 359 -3.03 23.11 10.62
N LEU A 360 -3.77 22.04 10.92
CA LEU A 360 -5.22 21.95 10.67
C LEU A 360 -5.92 21.83 12.02
N ASP A 361 -6.61 22.89 12.42
CA ASP A 361 -7.32 23.00 13.69
C ASP A 361 -8.84 23.04 13.47
N VAL A 362 -9.59 22.41 14.38
CA VAL A 362 -11.05 22.49 14.49
C VAL A 362 -11.43 23.38 15.68
N TYR A 363 -12.40 24.25 15.48
CA TYR A 363 -12.94 25.21 16.44
C TYR A 363 -14.46 25.09 16.54
N ASN A 364 -15.01 25.40 17.71
CA ASN A 364 -16.45 25.57 17.90
C ASN A 364 -16.89 27.02 17.56
N MET A 365 -18.20 27.28 17.52
CA MET A 365 -18.75 28.63 17.25
C MET A 365 -18.41 29.71 18.29
N ARG A 366 -17.80 29.35 19.44
CA ARG A 366 -17.26 30.31 20.43
C ARG A 366 -15.78 30.63 20.18
N GLY A 367 -15.19 30.14 19.09
CA GLY A 367 -13.76 30.30 18.79
C GLY A 367 -12.82 29.45 19.65
N GLN A 368 -13.35 28.52 20.45
CA GLN A 368 -12.53 27.64 21.27
C GLN A 368 -12.00 26.50 20.38
N LYS A 369 -10.69 26.24 20.44
CA LYS A 369 -10.06 25.11 19.74
C LYS A 369 -10.56 23.81 20.35
N VAL A 370 -11.10 22.95 19.49
CA VAL A 370 -11.68 21.64 19.83
C VAL A 370 -10.62 20.55 19.64
N ARG A 371 -9.94 20.56 18.49
CA ARG A 371 -8.94 19.55 18.15
C ARG A 371 -7.92 20.08 17.16
N THR A 372 -6.68 19.62 17.26
CA THR A 372 -5.68 19.72 16.19
C THR A 372 -5.64 18.38 15.45
N LEU A 373 -5.86 18.41 14.14
CA LEU A 373 -5.90 17.22 13.27
C LEU A 373 -4.56 16.97 12.57
N VAL A 374 -3.82 18.04 12.26
CA VAL A 374 -2.49 18.00 11.66
C VAL A 374 -1.65 19.10 12.31
N SER A 375 -0.39 18.82 12.61
CA SER A 375 0.61 19.78 13.11
C SER A 375 2.01 19.29 12.73
N ASP A 376 2.38 19.42 11.47
CA ASP A 376 3.56 18.76 10.88
C ASP A 376 4.13 19.56 9.70
N PHE A 377 5.37 19.29 9.30
CA PHE A 377 5.93 19.78 8.04
C PHE A 377 5.47 18.86 6.90
N LYS A 378 4.90 19.44 5.85
CA LYS A 378 4.38 18.71 4.69
C LYS A 378 4.99 19.26 3.41
N GLU A 379 5.33 18.37 2.49
CA GLU A 379 5.78 18.72 1.13
C GLU A 379 4.63 19.30 0.30
N ALA A 380 4.94 19.79 -0.91
CA ALA A 380 3.93 20.27 -1.83
C ALA A 380 3.09 19.08 -2.37
N GLY A 381 1.77 19.10 -2.19
CA GLY A 381 0.92 17.94 -2.48
C GLY A 381 -0.53 18.06 -2.02
N THR A 382 -1.28 16.97 -2.19
CA THR A 382 -2.68 16.83 -1.78
C THR A 382 -2.79 15.91 -0.56
N TYR A 383 -3.54 16.33 0.45
CA TYR A 383 -3.66 15.66 1.73
C TYR A 383 -5.12 15.47 2.12
N SER A 384 -5.38 14.41 2.89
CA SER A 384 -6.71 14.03 3.35
C SER A 384 -6.64 13.55 4.79
N VAL A 385 -7.50 14.05 5.67
CA VAL A 385 -7.54 13.68 7.09
C VAL A 385 -8.98 13.54 7.58
N ILE A 386 -9.22 12.56 8.45
CA ILE A 386 -10.54 12.25 9.00
C ILE A 386 -10.70 12.91 10.36
N TRP A 387 -11.82 13.60 10.60
CA TRP A 387 -12.26 13.98 11.93
C TRP A 387 -13.45 13.12 12.36
N ASP A 388 -13.37 12.52 13.55
CA ASP A 388 -14.34 11.57 14.11
C ASP A 388 -15.24 12.17 15.21
N ALA A 389 -15.49 13.49 15.14
CA ALA A 389 -16.29 14.25 16.09
C ALA A 389 -15.82 14.15 17.56
N LYS A 390 -14.51 14.01 17.79
CA LYS A 390 -13.90 14.09 19.13
C LYS A 390 -13.00 15.32 19.29
N ASP A 391 -12.89 15.80 20.52
CA ASP A 391 -11.90 16.80 20.94
C ASP A 391 -10.50 16.19 21.16
N ASN A 392 -9.52 17.03 21.55
CA ASN A 392 -8.16 16.60 21.91
C ASN A 392 -8.09 15.61 23.09
N PHE A 393 -9.14 15.48 23.90
CA PHE A 393 -9.20 14.55 25.03
C PHE A 393 -9.94 13.24 24.67
N GLY A 394 -10.27 13.04 23.39
CA GLY A 394 -11.00 11.87 22.91
C GLY A 394 -12.50 11.88 23.24
N SER A 395 -13.02 12.97 23.80
CA SER A 395 -14.43 13.09 24.16
C SER A 395 -15.26 13.51 22.95
N LYS A 396 -16.44 12.88 22.76
CA LYS A 396 -17.36 13.23 21.67
C LYS A 396 -17.90 14.66 21.86
N VAL A 397 -17.86 15.44 20.79
CA VAL A 397 -18.38 16.81 20.78
C VAL A 397 -19.89 16.85 20.49
N ALA A 398 -20.55 17.95 20.86
CA ALA A 398 -21.98 18.12 20.63
C ALA A 398 -22.31 18.36 19.15
N SER A 399 -23.50 17.94 18.70
CA SER A 399 -23.98 18.27 17.35
C SER A 399 -24.12 19.78 17.16
N GLY A 400 -23.82 20.27 15.96
CA GLY A 400 -23.79 21.70 15.67
C GLY A 400 -22.80 22.08 14.58
N VAL A 401 -22.58 23.39 14.43
CA VAL A 401 -21.64 23.96 13.46
C VAL A 401 -20.24 24.03 14.06
N TYR A 402 -19.26 23.58 13.29
CA TYR A 402 -17.83 23.69 13.59
C TYR A 402 -17.12 24.43 12.47
N VAL A 403 -15.96 25.00 12.80
CA VAL A 403 -15.08 25.70 11.88
C VAL A 403 -13.77 24.94 11.83
N TYR A 404 -13.22 24.68 10.65
CA TYR A 404 -11.88 24.12 10.51
C TYR A 404 -10.99 25.10 9.75
N GLN A 405 -9.77 25.28 10.25
CA GLN A 405 -8.79 26.24 9.76
C GLN A 405 -7.50 25.51 9.42
N LEU A 406 -7.06 25.68 8.18
CA LEU A 406 -5.76 25.23 7.68
C LEU A 406 -4.82 26.43 7.63
N LYS A 407 -3.68 26.32 8.30
CA LYS A 407 -2.57 27.25 8.19
C LYS A 407 -1.37 26.54 7.58
N ALA A 408 -0.75 27.16 6.57
CA ALA A 408 0.48 26.69 5.93
C ALA A 408 1.43 27.89 5.79
N GLY A 409 2.54 27.89 6.54
CA GLY A 409 3.43 29.05 6.62
C GLY A 409 2.69 30.32 7.08
N GLN A 410 2.60 31.32 6.18
CA GLN A 410 1.85 32.58 6.41
C GLN A 410 0.39 32.53 5.94
N SER A 411 0.02 31.54 5.12
CA SER A 411 -1.31 31.44 4.50
C SER A 411 -2.30 30.74 5.43
N ILE A 412 -3.54 31.26 5.49
CA ILE A 412 -4.62 30.71 6.33
C ILE A 412 -5.90 30.60 5.50
N LEU A 413 -6.51 29.42 5.51
CA LEU A 413 -7.84 29.15 4.94
C LEU A 413 -8.77 28.59 6.02
N THR A 414 -10.07 28.81 5.86
CA THR A 414 -11.06 28.42 6.88
C THR A 414 -12.39 28.07 6.24
N LYS A 415 -13.01 26.98 6.70
CA LYS A 415 -14.32 26.49 6.24
C LYS A 415 -15.19 26.04 7.41
N LYS A 416 -16.49 25.82 7.15
CA LYS A 416 -17.49 25.42 8.14
C LYS A 416 -18.01 24.02 7.83
N MET A 417 -18.33 23.25 8.87
CA MET A 417 -18.91 21.90 8.79
C MET A 417 -20.03 21.73 9.81
N VAL A 418 -20.96 20.80 9.55
CA VAL A 418 -22.15 20.56 10.38
C VAL A 418 -22.17 19.11 10.85
N LEU A 419 -22.05 18.91 12.16
CA LEU A 419 -22.19 17.59 12.81
C LEU A 419 -23.66 17.35 13.15
N LEU A 420 -24.24 16.28 12.61
CA LEU A 420 -25.54 15.73 13.01
C LEU A 420 -25.35 14.61 14.05
N LYS A 421 -26.46 14.21 14.69
CA LYS A 421 -26.50 13.07 15.62
C LYS A 421 -27.33 11.94 15.04
#